data_AF-A0A953EFT9-F1
#
_entry.id   AF-A0A953EFT9-F1
#
_cell.length_a   1.000
_cell.length_b   1.000
_cell.length_c   1.000
_cell.angle_alpha   90.00
_cell.angle_beta   90.00
_cell.angle_gamma   90.00
#
_symmetry.space_group_name_H-M   'P 1'
#
loop_
_entity.id
_entity.type
_entity.pdbx_description
1 polymer ?
#
loop_
_entity_poly.entity_id
_entity_poly.type
_entity_poly.pdbx_seq_one_letter_code
_entity_poly.pdbx_strand_id
1 'polypeptide(L)'
;MTLTRTWLLLVLLTLAALLIGHPAGQEPLGALAVAGVLLASGVKAVQILRNFLGLRHAGTGWQAVFILYLALVATAILGAYMMAGSGMLARAH
;
A
#
# COMPACT_ATOMS: atom_id res chain seq x y z
N MET A 1 1.76 19.81 12.08
CA MET A 1 2.81 18.81 11.76
C MET A 1 3.71 19.43 10.71
N THR A 2 5.00 19.61 11.01
CA THR A 2 5.96 20.29 10.15
C THR A 2 6.27 19.46 8.89
N LEU A 3 6.43 20.14 7.76
CA LEU A 3 6.66 19.54 6.43
C LEU A 3 7.80 18.50 6.44
N THR A 4 8.86 18.79 7.20
CA THR A 4 10.04 17.95 7.38
C THR A 4 9.73 16.59 8.00
N ARG A 5 8.75 16.54 8.91
CA ARG A 5 8.36 15.31 9.61
C ARG A 5 7.56 14.37 8.68
N THR A 6 6.68 14.94 7.86
CA THR A 6 5.96 14.20 6.81
C THR A 6 6.94 13.68 5.77
N TRP A 7 7.89 14.51 5.34
CA TRP A 7 8.94 14.12 4.39
C TRP A 7 9.77 12.93 4.89
N LEU A 8 10.24 12.97 6.14
CA LEU A 8 11.00 11.87 6.76
C LEU A 8 10.19 10.57 6.79
N LEU A 9 8.90 10.66 7.09
CA LEU A 9 8.01 9.50 7.13
C LEU A 9 7.84 8.88 5.73
N LEU A 10 7.73 9.71 4.68
CA LEU A 10 7.65 9.24 3.30
C LEU A 10 8.96 8.58 2.83
N VAL A 11 10.11 9.13 3.23
CA VAL A 11 11.44 8.55 2.94
C VAL A 11 11.57 7.19 3.61
N LEU A 12 11.24 7.09 4.90
CA LEU A 12 11.27 5.83 5.65
C LEU A 12 10.35 4.76 5.03
N LEU A 13 9.12 5.14 4.67
CA LEU A 13 8.19 4.22 4.00
C LEU A 13 8.72 3.74 2.65
N THR A 14 9.41 4.61 1.91
CA THR A 14 10.00 4.26 0.62
C THR A 14 11.19 3.31 0.79
N LEU A 15 12.05 3.57 1.78
CA LEU A 15 13.16 2.67 2.12
C LEU A 15 12.64 1.31 2.60
N ALA A 16 11.61 1.29 3.45
CA ALA A 16 10.97 0.05 3.89
C ALA A 16 10.37 -0.73 2.70
N ALA A 17 9.69 -0.05 1.77
CA ALA A 17 9.15 -0.69 0.58
C ALA A 17 10.26 -1.26 -0.33
N LEU A 18 11.39 -0.58 -0.46
CA LEU A 18 12.55 -1.06 -1.21
C LEU A 18 13.21 -2.28 -0.55
N LEU A 19 13.37 -2.26 0.78
CA LEU A 19 13.95 -3.38 1.53
C LEU A 19 13.06 -4.62 1.51
N ILE A 20 11.76 -4.44 1.69
CA ILE A 20 10.78 -5.54 1.68
C ILE A 20 10.55 -6.04 0.25
N GLY A 21 10.56 -5.11 -0.71
CA GLY A 21 10.32 -5.35 -2.13
C GLY A 21 11.50 -5.93 -2.90
N HIS A 22 12.66 -6.13 -2.27
CA HIS A 22 13.85 -6.66 -2.93
C HIS A 22 13.85 -8.20 -2.86
N PRO A 23 13.49 -8.91 -3.95
CA PRO A 23 13.60 -10.36 -3.95
C PRO A 23 15.09 -10.76 -3.88
N ALA A 24 15.42 -11.70 -3.01
CA ALA A 24 16.76 -12.28 -2.92
C ALA A 24 17.03 -13.28 -4.07
N GLY A 25 16.72 -12.90 -5.32
CA GLY A 25 16.82 -13.74 -6.52
C GLY A 25 15.67 -13.57 -7.51
N GLN A 26 15.42 -14.60 -8.34
CA GLN A 26 14.27 -14.70 -9.27
C GLN A 26 12.98 -15.21 -8.60
N GLU A 27 13.03 -15.51 -7.30
CA GLU A 27 11.88 -16.00 -6.55
C GLU A 27 10.79 -14.92 -6.44
N PRO A 28 9.51 -15.28 -6.64
CA PRO A 28 8.41 -14.35 -6.43
C PRO A 28 8.42 -13.86 -4.97
N LEU A 29 8.08 -12.59 -4.77
CA LEU A 29 8.01 -11.99 -3.44
C LEU A 29 7.10 -12.80 -2.50
N GLY A 30 7.56 -13.08 -1.28
CA GLY A 30 6.71 -13.74 -0.30
C GLY A 30 5.43 -12.93 -0.02
N ALA A 31 4.33 -13.62 0.29
CA ALA A 31 3.04 -12.99 0.62
C ALA A 31 3.17 -11.91 1.71
N LEU A 32 4.03 -12.15 2.71
CA LEU A 32 4.35 -11.21 3.78
C LEU A 32 5.07 -9.96 3.28
N ALA A 33 5.94 -10.09 2.28
CA ALA A 33 6.64 -8.96 1.68
C ALA A 33 5.68 -8.06 0.89
N VAL A 34 4.79 -8.68 0.09
CA VAL A 34 3.74 -7.94 -0.63
C VAL A 34 2.80 -7.24 0.34
N ALA A 35 2.38 -7.90 1.43
CA ALA A 35 1.58 -7.28 2.48
C ALA A 35 2.30 -6.09 3.12
N GLY A 36 3.61 -6.20 3.39
CA GLY A 36 4.42 -5.10 3.92
C GLY A 36 4.49 -3.89 2.98
N VAL A 37 4.69 -4.13 1.68
CA VAL A 37 4.71 -3.07 0.65
C VAL A 37 3.34 -2.39 0.54
N LEU A 38 2.25 -3.15 0.59
CA LEU A 38 0.89 -2.61 0.55
C LEU A 38 0.56 -1.77 1.78
N LEU A 39 0.97 -2.22 2.98
CA LEU A 39 0.81 -1.44 4.21
C LEU A 39 1.60 -0.12 4.13
N ALA A 40 2.86 -0.17 3.70
CA ALA A 40 3.68 1.02 3.55
C ALA A 40 3.06 2.01 2.54
N SER A 41 2.60 1.50 1.40
CA SER A 41 1.94 2.28 0.35
C SER A 41 0.61 2.88 0.82
N GLY A 42 -0.20 2.13 1.58
CA GLY A 42 -1.45 2.58 2.15
C GLY A 42 -1.26 3.72 3.14
N VAL A 43 -0.28 3.62 4.05
CA VAL A 43 0.08 4.70 4.98
C VAL A 43 0.52 5.94 4.20
N LYS A 44 1.31 5.77 3.14
CA LYS A 44 1.76 6.86 2.26
C LYS A 44 0.56 7.58 1.61
N ALA A 45 -0.37 6.82 1.04
CA ALA A 45 -1.56 7.33 0.39
C ALA A 45 -2.45 8.12 1.36
N VAL A 46 -2.70 7.58 2.57
CA VAL A 46 -3.49 8.28 3.61
C VAL A 46 -2.85 9.62 3.99
N GLN A 47 -1.52 9.67 4.10
CA GLN A 47 -0.84 10.93 4.40
C GLN A 47 -0.91 11.95 3.27
N ILE A 48 -0.81 11.50 2.01
CA ILE A 48 -1.01 12.38 0.85
C ILE A 48 -2.44 12.93 0.83
N LEU A 49 -3.43 12.05 0.99
CA LEU A 49 -4.84 12.41 1.04
C LEU A 49 -5.15 13.43 2.15
N ARG A 50 -4.68 13.16 3.37
CA ARG A 50 -4.93 14.05 4.51
C ARG A 50 -4.19 15.38 4.43
N ASN A 51 -2.93 15.39 4.01
CA ASN A 51 -2.07 16.58 4.12
C ASN A 51 -1.98 17.40 2.82
N PHE A 52 -2.07 16.77 1.65
CA PHE A 52 -1.92 17.45 0.36
C PHE A 52 -3.25 17.66 -0.37
N LEU A 53 -4.16 16.68 -0.30
CA LEU A 53 -5.49 16.78 -0.91
C LEU A 53 -6.54 17.38 0.05
N GLY A 54 -6.12 17.81 1.24
CA GLY A 54 -7.01 18.49 2.17
C GLY A 54 -8.11 17.62 2.77
N LEU A 55 -8.05 16.28 2.64
CA LEU A 55 -9.07 15.37 3.18
C LEU A 55 -9.28 15.52 4.69
N ARG A 56 -8.28 16.05 5.41
CA ARG A 56 -8.41 16.40 6.83
C ARG A 56 -9.48 17.47 7.10
N HIS A 57 -9.73 18.37 6.14
CA HIS A 57 -10.77 19.38 6.21
C HIS A 57 -12.10 18.92 5.60
N ALA A 58 -12.12 17.75 4.94
CA ALA A 58 -13.35 17.13 4.45
C ALA A 58 -14.12 16.46 5.60
N GLY A 59 -15.44 16.42 5.48
CA GLY A 59 -16.32 15.78 6.46
C GLY A 59 -15.95 14.30 6.71
N THR A 60 -16.25 13.80 7.90
CA THR A 60 -15.90 12.44 8.36
C THR A 60 -16.37 11.33 7.42
N GLY A 61 -17.50 11.53 6.72
CA GLY A 61 -17.97 10.60 5.68
C GLY A 61 -16.99 10.44 4.51
N TRP A 62 -16.44 11.54 4.00
CA TRP A 62 -15.45 11.50 2.93
C TRP A 62 -14.13 10.86 3.37
N GLN A 63 -13.72 11.11 4.61
CA GLN A 63 -12.55 10.44 5.18
C GLN A 63 -12.72 8.93 5.21
N ALA A 64 -13.88 8.44 5.67
CA ALA A 64 -14.19 7.02 5.72
C ALA A 64 -14.24 6.38 4.33
N VAL A 65 -14.88 7.04 3.36
CA VAL A 65 -14.98 6.53 1.97
C VAL A 65 -13.60 6.35 1.34
N PHE A 66 -12.69 7.32 1.49
CA PHE A 66 -11.35 7.21 0.93
C PHE A 66 -10.49 6.14 1.62
N ILE A 67 -10.62 5.99 2.95
CA ILE A 67 -9.92 4.93 3.67
C ILE A 67 -10.44 3.56 3.24
N LEU A 68 -11.76 3.40 3.12
CA LEU A 68 -12.39 2.17 2.64
C LEU A 68 -11.95 1.85 1.21
N TYR A 69 -11.91 2.85 0.34
CA TYR A 69 -11.42 2.69 -1.04
C TYR A 69 -9.97 2.19 -1.08
N LEU A 70 -9.07 2.78 -0.30
CA LEU A 70 -7.68 2.33 -0.22
C LEU A 70 -7.57 0.90 0.31
N ALA A 71 -8.38 0.54 1.31
CA ALA A 71 -8.43 -0.82 1.84
C ALA A 71 -8.88 -1.81 0.76
N LEU A 72 -9.95 -1.51 0.02
CA LEU A 72 -10.45 -2.35 -1.07
C LEU A 72 -9.39 -2.56 -2.16
N VAL A 73 -8.70 -1.50 -2.57
CA VAL A 73 -7.62 -1.58 -3.57
C VAL A 73 -6.47 -2.45 -3.05
N ALA A 74 -6.03 -2.26 -1.81
CA ALA A 74 -4.97 -3.07 -1.23
C ALA A 74 -5.36 -4.56 -1.14
N THR A 75 -6.58 -4.85 -0.70
CA THR A 75 -7.11 -6.21 -0.65
C THR A 75 -7.23 -6.84 -2.03
N ALA A 76 -7.68 -6.08 -3.04
CA ALA A 76 -7.76 -6.56 -4.42
C ALA A 76 -6.37 -6.91 -4.99
N ILE A 77 -5.37 -6.05 -4.77
CA ILE A 77 -3.99 -6.31 -5.22
C ILE A 77 -3.41 -7.54 -4.51
N LEU A 78 -3.60 -7.65 -3.19
CA LEU A 78 -3.12 -8.81 -2.43
C LEU A 78 -3.81 -10.11 -2.90
N GLY A 79 -5.12 -10.06 -3.12
CA GLY A 79 -5.90 -11.19 -3.62
C GLY A 79 -5.43 -11.64 -5.00
N ALA A 80 -5.22 -10.70 -5.92
CA ALA A 80 -4.68 -11.00 -7.25
C ALA A 80 -3.28 -11.64 -7.16
N TYR A 81 -2.42 -11.16 -6.26
CA TYR A 81 -1.10 -11.72 -6.04
C TYR A 81 -1.16 -13.17 -5.51
N MET A 82 -2.04 -13.44 -4.54
CA MET A 82 -2.27 -14.79 -4.00
C MET A 82 -2.85 -15.75 -5.06
N MET A 83 -3.76 -15.27 -5.90
CA MET A 83 -4.33 -16.06 -7.01
C MET A 83 -3.29 -16.39 -8.09
N ALA A 84 -2.40 -15.44 -8.39
CA ALA A 84 -1.28 -15.67 -9.31
C ALA A 84 -0.28 -16.68 -8.73
N GLY A 85 0.09 -16.53 -7.45
CA GLY A 85 1.02 -17.44 -6.78
C GLY A 85 0.48 -18.86 -6.54
N SER A 86 -0.84 -19.03 -6.41
CA SER A 86 -1.49 -20.33 -6.25
C SER A 86 -1.71 -21.09 -7.58
N GLY A 87 -1.36 -20.50 -8.72
CA GLY A 87 -1.59 -21.08 -10.05
C GLY A 87 -3.08 -21.16 -10.44
N MET A 88 -3.98 -20.54 -9.67
CA MET A 88 -5.42 -20.56 -9.92
C MET A 88 -5.78 -19.81 -11.21
N LEU A 89 -5.02 -18.76 -11.55
CA LEU A 89 -5.12 -18.06 -12.83
C LEU A 89 -4.48 -18.82 -14.00
N ALA A 90 -3.54 -19.73 -13.73
CA ALA A 90 -2.90 -20.58 -14.74
C ALA A 90 -3.74 -21.81 -15.13
N ARG A 91 -4.68 -22.24 -14.28
CA ARG A 91 -5.62 -23.35 -14.58
C ARG A 91 -6.87 -22.93 -15.35
N ALA A 92 -7.05 -21.64 -15.57
CA ALA A 92 -8.22 -21.08 -16.28
C ALA A 92 -8.01 -20.97 -17.81
N HIS A 93 -6.83 -21.34 -18.31
CA HIS A 93 -6.47 -21.38 -19.73
C HIS A 93 -6.15 -22.81 -20.17
#